data_AF-A0A6B2UEL8-F1
#
_entry.id   AF-A0A6B2UEL8-F1
#
_cell.length_a   1.000
_cell.length_b   1.000
_cell.length_c   1.000
_cell.angle_alpha   90.00
_cell.angle_beta   90.00
_cell.angle_gamma   90.00
#
_symmetry.space_group_name_H-M   'P 1'
#
loop_
_entity.id
_entity.type
_entity.pdbx_description
1 polymer ?
#
loop_
_entity_poly.entity_id
_entity_poly.type
_entity_poly.pdbx_seq_one_letter_code
_entity_poly.pdbx_strand_id
1 'polypeptide(L)' 'MTTCTPPRLAHLAPVFLPAELPRAGAFAWWDPAGDAIPDAEDTLTVVRLRADGRPRRVEVPALRL' A
#
# COMPACT_ATOMS: atom_id res chain seq x y z
N MET A 1 -24.52 16.07 -15.13
CA MET A 1 -23.67 14.87 -15.09
C MET A 1 -22.83 14.94 -13.81
N THR A 2 -23.25 14.24 -12.77
CA THR A 2 -22.50 14.19 -11.51
C THR A 2 -21.35 13.21 -11.71
N THR A 3 -20.12 13.71 -11.79
CA THR A 3 -18.93 12.87 -11.78
C THR A 3 -18.83 12.20 -10.42
N CYS A 4 -19.10 10.89 -10.36
CA CYS A 4 -18.76 10.07 -9.21
C CYS A 4 -17.23 9.95 -9.19
N THR A 5 -16.55 10.80 -8.42
CA THR A 5 -15.13 10.60 -8.12
C THR A 5 -15.02 9.28 -7.38
N PRO A 6 -14.35 8.24 -7.93
CA PRO A 6 -14.20 6.99 -7.21
C PRO A 6 -13.48 7.29 -5.89
N PRO A 7 -13.87 6.67 -4.76
CA PRO A 7 -13.19 6.89 -3.51
C PRO A 7 -11.71 6.59 -3.71
N ARG A 8 -10.83 7.45 -3.16
CA ARG A 8 -9.36 7.37 -3.25
C ARG A 8 -8.75 6.02 -2.82
N LEU A 9 -9.55 5.04 -2.41
CA LEU A 9 -9.09 3.69 -2.07
C LEU A 9 -9.02 2.76 -3.28
N ALA A 10 -9.66 3.09 -4.41
CA ALA A 10 -9.75 2.20 -5.58
C ALA A 10 -8.41 1.95 -6.30
N HIS A 11 -7.40 2.80 -6.09
CA HIS A 11 -6.06 2.66 -6.67
C HIS A 11 -5.04 2.02 -5.73
N LEU A 12 -5.41 1.76 -4.47
CA LEU A 12 -4.51 1.16 -3.50
C LEU A 12 -4.34 -0.33 -3.76
N ALA A 13 -3.09 -0.80 -3.67
CA ALA A 13 -2.74 -2.20 -3.80
C ALA A 13 -2.79 -2.90 -2.44
N PRO A 14 -3.50 -4.03 -2.31
CA PRO A 14 -3.49 -4.82 -1.07
C PRO A 14 -2.25 -5.71 -0.99
N VAL A 15 -1.76 -5.92 0.23
CA VAL A 15 -0.82 -7.00 0.59
C VAL A 15 -1.38 -7.77 1.77
N PHE A 16 -1.29 -9.10 1.70
CA PHE A 16 -1.64 -9.95 2.82
C PHE A 16 -0.45 -10.04 3.79
N LEU A 17 -0.68 -9.69 5.05
CA LEU A 17 0.28 -9.80 6.14
C LEU A 17 0.01 -11.10 6.89
N PRO A 18 0.88 -12.12 6.77
CA PRO A 18 0.66 -13.39 7.42
C PRO A 18 0.72 -13.26 8.95
N ALA A 19 -0.04 -14.12 9.63
CA ALA A 19 -0.01 -14.30 11.07
C ALA A 19 0.16 -15.80 11.38
N GLU A 20 0.35 -16.15 12.65
CA GLU A 20 0.49 -17.55 13.08
C GLU A 20 -0.72 -18.42 12.70
N LEU A 21 -1.91 -17.83 12.63
CA LEU A 21 -3.13 -18.50 12.16
C LEU A 21 -3.63 -17.85 10.86
N PRO A 22 -4.09 -18.64 9.86
CA PRO A 22 -4.56 -18.09 8.58
C PRO A 22 -5.64 -17.00 8.70
N ARG A 23 -6.58 -17.18 9.65
CA ARG A 23 -7.69 -16.24 9.91
C ARG A 23 -7.29 -14.99 10.69
N ALA A 24 -6.08 -14.99 11.27
CA ALA A 24 -5.55 -13.86 12.03
C ALA A 24 -4.62 -12.98 11.18
N GLY A 25 -4.42 -13.33 9.90
CA GLY A 25 -3.73 -12.46 8.96
C GLY A 25 -4.49 -11.15 8.77
N ALA A 26 -3.77 -10.13 8.33
CA ALA A 26 -4.33 -8.81 8.05
C ALA A 26 -4.08 -8.43 6.59
N PHE A 27 -4.77 -7.40 6.13
CA PHE A 27 -4.42 -6.75 4.88
C PHE A 27 -3.87 -5.37 5.19
N ALA A 28 -2.83 -4.98 4.45
CA ALA A 28 -2.36 -3.62 4.39
C ALA A 28 -2.50 -3.11 2.96
N TRP A 29 -2.94 -1.88 2.80
CA TRP A 29 -3.12 -1.21 1.52
C TRP A 29 -2.10 -0.09 1.37
N TRP A 30 -1.49 0.01 0.20
CA TRP A 30 -0.50 1.03 -0.11
C TRP A 30 -0.67 1.55 -1.54
N ASP A 31 -0.11 2.72 -1.86
CA ASP A 31 -0.17 3.29 -3.21
C ASP A 31 1.10 2.95 -4.02
N PRO A 32 0.98 2.19 -5.14
CA PRO A 32 2.08 1.97 -6.07
C PRO A 32 2.72 3.23 -6.65
N ALA A 33 2.00 4.33 -6.80
CA ALA A 33 2.55 5.63 -7.19
C ALA A 33 3.39 6.27 -6.08
N GLY A 34 3.13 5.89 -4.82
CA GLY A 34 3.80 6.44 -3.63
C GLY A 34 3.13 7.69 -3.08
N ASP A 35 1.87 7.95 -3.45
CA ASP A 35 1.11 9.06 -2.87
C ASP A 35 0.78 8.82 -1.40
N ALA A 36 0.55 9.91 -0.67
CA ALA A 36 0.16 9.85 0.72
C ALA A 36 -1.24 9.26 0.87
N ILE A 37 -1.40 8.38 1.85
CA ILE A 37 -2.68 7.77 2.19
C ILE A 37 -3.19 8.43 3.47
N PRO A 38 -4.40 9.03 3.46
CA PRO A 38 -5.00 9.59 4.67
C PRO A 38 -5.10 8.53 5.78
N ASP A 39 -4.83 8.93 7.01
CA ASP A 39 -4.96 8.10 8.21
C ASP A 39 -4.10 6.81 8.21
N ALA A 40 -3.09 6.74 7.34
CA ALA A 40 -2.11 5.65 7.35
C ALA A 40 -1.15 5.81 8.54
N GLU A 41 -1.26 4.91 9.51
CA GLU A 41 -0.38 4.85 10.69
C GLU A 41 0.76 3.84 10.54
N ASP A 42 0.63 2.90 9.59
CA ASP A 42 1.61 1.86 9.33
C ASP A 42 2.53 2.21 8.16
N THR A 43 3.64 1.48 8.05
CA THR A 43 4.61 1.62 6.95
C THR A 43 4.95 0.25 6.36
N LEU A 44 5.02 0.16 5.04
CA LEU A 44 5.55 -1.00 4.32
C LEU A 44 6.90 -0.68 3.71
N THR A 45 7.82 -1.65 3.75
CA THR A 45 9.03 -1.60 2.93
C THR A 45 8.77 -2.26 1.59
N VAL A 46 8.89 -1.50 0.51
CA VAL A 46 8.78 -2.01 -0.87
C VAL A 46 10.15 -1.98 -1.55
N VAL A 47 10.38 -2.94 -2.44
CA VAL A 47 11.56 -2.95 -3.32
C VAL A 47 11.16 -2.40 -4.67
N ARG A 48 11.80 -1.30 -5.08
CA ARG A 48 11.61 -0.67 -6.39
C ARG A 48 12.90 -0.66 -7.17
N LEU A 49 12.82 -0.69 -8.49
CA LEU A 49 13.98 -0.47 -9.34
C LEU A 49 14.27 1.03 -9.44
N ARG A 50 15.54 1.39 -9.32
CA ARG A 50 16.06 2.70 -9.72
C ARG A 50 16.07 2.79 -11.26
N ALA A 51 16.26 4.00 -11.78
CA ALA A 51 16.38 4.24 -13.23
C ALA A 51 17.56 3.46 -13.86
N ASP A 52 18.59 3.12 -13.08
CA ASP A 52 19.74 2.31 -13.48
C ASP A 52 19.50 0.78 -13.36
N GLY A 53 18.27 0.37 -13.03
CA GLY A 53 17.89 -1.03 -12.87
C GLY A 53 18.28 -1.68 -11.54
N ARG A 54 18.93 -0.96 -10.61
CA ARG A 54 19.29 -1.53 -9.30
C ARG A 54 18.10 -1.52 -8.33
N PRO A 55 17.89 -2.58 -7.52
CA PRO A 55 16.85 -2.58 -6.52
C PRO A 55 17.16 -1.60 -5.38
N ARG A 56 16.14 -0.88 -4.92
CA ARG A 56 16.19 0.05 -3.80
C ARG A 56 15.00 -0.21 -2.89
N ARG A 57 15.25 -0.29 -1.59
CA ARG A 57 14.20 -0.32 -0.56
C ARG A 57 13.65 1.09 -0.34
N VAL A 58 12.34 1.19 -0.23
CA VAL A 58 11.61 2.44 0.03
C VAL A 58 10.52 2.14 1.04
N GLU A 59 10.38 3.02 2.03
CA GLU A 59 9.27 3.00 2.97
C GLU A 59 8.10 3.78 2.36
N VAL A 60 6.91 3.18 2.39
CA VAL A 60 5.66 3.77 1.90
C VAL A 60 4.61 3.70 3.01
N PRO A 61 3.75 4.73 3.15
CA PRO A 61 2.61 4.66 4.06
C PRO A 61 1.71 3.48 3.72
N ALA A 62 1.11 2.88 4.73
CA ALA A 62 0.15 1.82 4.57
C ALA A 62 -1.04 1.99 5.50
N LEU A 63 -2.22 1.74 4.95
CA LEU A 63 -3.46 1.65 5.71
C LEU A 63 -3.66 0.19 6.09
N ARG A 64 -3.82 -0.11 7.38
CA ARG A 64 -4.13 -1.45 7.88
C ARG A 64 -5.54 -1.45 8.46
N LEU A 65 -6.32 -2.47 8.13
CA LEU A 65 -7.64 -2.74 8.74
C LEU A 65 -7.53 -3.82 9.80
#